data_AF-A0A259Y5Z3-F1
#
_entry.id   AF-A0A259Y5Z3-F1
#
_cell.length_a   1.000
_cell.length_b   1.000
_cell.length_c   1.000
_cell.angle_alpha   90.00
_cell.angle_beta   90.00
_cell.angle_gamma   90.00
#
_symmetry.space_group_name_H-M   'P 1'
#
loop_
_entity.id
_entity.type
_entity.pdbx_description
1 polymer ?
#
loop_
_entity_poly.entity_id
_entity_poly.type
_entity_poly.pdbx_seq_one_letter_code
_entity_poly.pdbx_strand_id
1 'polypeptide(L)' 'MDAGESSHVGEPSDVQKALDKRAPIEQAKGILMAMHRIGPEAAFDMLIEQSQRSNRKLREVALDHIRWATAR' A
#
# COMPACT_ATOMS: atom_id res chain seq x y z
N MET A 1 29.18 37.39 -2.56
CA MET A 1 28.04 37.13 -3.46
C MET A 1 28.55 36.11 -4.45
N ASP A 2 28.12 34.85 -4.42
CA ASP A 2 26.78 34.37 -4.77
C ASP A 2 26.34 33.19 -3.90
N ALA A 3 25.02 33.06 -3.73
CA ALA A 3 24.35 32.22 -2.75
C ALA A 3 23.80 30.93 -3.36
N GLY A 4 23.80 29.87 -2.54
CA GLY A 4 22.74 28.87 -2.53
C GLY A 4 22.72 27.84 -3.67
N GLU A 5 23.05 26.60 -3.34
CA GLU A 5 22.07 25.52 -3.53
C GLU A 5 22.36 24.41 -2.52
N SER A 6 21.61 24.41 -1.42
CA SER A 6 21.59 23.30 -0.48
C SER A 6 20.74 22.19 -1.11
N SER A 7 21.38 21.34 -1.91
CA SER A 7 20.78 20.13 -2.46
C SER A 7 20.59 19.13 -1.32
N HIS A 8 19.57 19.32 -0.50
CA HIS A 8 19.07 18.29 0.40
C HIS A 8 18.30 17.26 -0.45
N VAL A 9 19.06 16.49 -1.24
CA VAL A 9 18.57 15.25 -1.81
C VAL A 9 18.20 14.36 -0.64
N GLY A 10 16.89 14.28 -0.35
CA GLY A 10 16.36 13.50 0.76
C GLY A 10 16.97 12.10 0.72
N GLU A 11 17.50 11.68 1.87
CA GLU A 11 18.27 10.44 1.97
C GLU A 11 17.49 9.27 1.35
N PRO A 12 18.15 8.33 0.65
CA PRO A 12 17.50 7.16 0.02
C PRO A 12 16.66 6.33 1.02
N SER A 13 16.89 6.52 2.31
CA SER A 13 16.14 5.91 3.40
C SER A 13 14.65 6.31 3.41
N ASP A 14 14.27 7.53 3.06
CA ASP A 14 12.88 8.00 3.26
C ASP A 14 11.93 7.56 2.14
N VAL A 15 12.40 7.58 0.89
CA VAL A 15 11.66 7.03 -0.25
C VAL A 15 11.48 5.53 -0.08
N GLN A 16 12.54 4.81 0.28
CA GLN A 16 12.48 3.37 0.50
C GLN A 16 11.49 3.02 1.63
N LYS A 17 11.58 3.72 2.77
CA LYS A 17 10.62 3.55 3.89
C LYS A 17 9.18 3.84 3.49
N ALA A 18 8.93 4.78 2.56
CA ALA A 18 7.60 5.08 2.06
C ALA A 18 7.07 3.98 1.12
N LEU A 19 7.93 3.42 0.26
CA LEU A 19 7.61 2.29 -0.62
C LEU A 19 7.29 1.03 0.19
N ASP A 20 8.09 0.72 1.21
CA ASP A 20 7.88 -0.41 2.14
C ASP A 20 6.54 -0.30 2.91
N LYS A 21 6.06 0.92 3.16
CA LYS A 21 4.77 1.15 3.82
C LYS A 21 3.58 0.94 2.89
N ARG A 22 3.72 1.25 1.59
CA ARG A 22 2.63 1.13 0.60
C ARG A 22 2.58 -0.24 -0.07
N ALA A 23 3.68 -0.99 -0.09
CA ALA A 23 3.79 -2.27 -0.79
C ALA A 23 2.67 -3.29 -0.47
N PRO A 24 2.25 -3.52 0.79
CA PRO A 24 1.19 -4.50 1.07
C PRO A 24 -0.17 -4.09 0.51
N ILE A 25 -0.49 -2.79 0.51
CA ILE A 25 -1.78 -2.28 0.03
C ILE A 25 -1.88 -2.46 -1.48
N GLU A 26 -0.82 -2.11 -2.22
CA GLU A 26 -0.81 -2.28 -3.68
C GLU A 26 -0.83 -3.76 -4.10
N GLN A 27 -0.13 -4.64 -3.38
CA GLN A 27 -0.19 -6.09 -3.63
C GLN A 27 -1.59 -6.66 -3.36
N ALA A 28 -2.21 -6.30 -2.23
CA ALA A 28 -3.58 -6.73 -1.91
C ALA A 28 -4.59 -6.21 -2.93
N LYS A 29 -4.46 -4.97 -3.40
CA LYS A 29 -5.28 -4.43 -4.49
C LYS A 29 -5.16 -5.30 -5.75
N GLY A 30 -3.94 -5.64 -6.17
CA GLY A 30 -3.72 -6.50 -7.33
C GLY A 30 -4.39 -7.87 -7.21
N ILE A 31 -4.32 -8.49 -6.02
CA ILE A 31 -5.00 -9.75 -5.72
C ILE A 31 -6.53 -9.59 -5.86
N LEU A 32 -7.11 -8.57 -5.22
CA LEU A 32 -8.55 -8.33 -5.26
C LEU A 32 -9.04 -8.00 -6.68
N MET A 33 -8.27 -7.22 -7.45
CA MET A 33 -8.57 -6.94 -8.86
C MET A 33 -8.66 -8.23 -9.68
N ALA A 34 -7.70 -9.15 -9.51
CA ALA A 34 -7.68 -10.42 -10.24
C ALA A 34 -8.84 -11.34 -9.83
N MET A 35 -9.14 -11.43 -8.54
CA MET A 35 -10.19 -12.31 -8.01
C MET A 35 -11.61 -11.82 -8.33
N HIS A 36 -11.85 -10.52 -8.19
CA HIS A 36 -13.18 -9.93 -8.31
C HIS A 36 -13.43 -9.29 -9.68
N ARG A 37 -12.41 -9.22 -10.55
CA ARG A 37 -12.48 -8.60 -11.89
C ARG A 37 -12.92 -7.13 -11.84
N ILE A 38 -12.35 -6.39 -10.88
CA ILE A 38 -12.65 -4.97 -10.62
C ILE A 38 -11.45 -4.08 -10.87
N GLY A 39 -11.71 -2.77 -10.97
CA GLY A 39 -10.68 -1.74 -11.07
C GLY A 39 -9.95 -1.46 -9.74
N PRO A 40 -8.82 -0.73 -9.80
CA PRO A 40 -7.98 -0.45 -8.64
C PRO A 40 -8.66 0.41 -7.56
N GLU A 41 -9.57 1.30 -7.96
CA GLU A 41 -10.36 2.13 -7.04
C GLU A 41 -11.30 1.25 -6.20
N ALA A 42 -12.10 0.42 -6.87
CA ALA A 42 -13.01 -0.50 -6.21
C ALA A 42 -12.28 -1.50 -5.30
N ALA A 43 -11.10 -1.99 -5.72
CA ALA A 43 -10.28 -2.87 -4.88
C ALA A 43 -9.76 -2.16 -3.61
N PHE A 44 -9.41 -0.88 -3.72
CA PHE A 44 -9.00 -0.08 -2.56
C PHE A 44 -10.16 0.22 -1.62
N ASP A 45 -11.33 0.55 -2.17
CA ASP A 45 -12.57 0.76 -1.39
C ASP A 45 -12.95 -0.50 -0.60
N MET A 46 -12.79 -1.69 -1.17
CA MET A 46 -13.00 -2.96 -0.45
C MET A 46 -12.06 -3.12 0.75
N LEU A 47 -10.79 -2.74 0.62
CA LEU A 47 -9.84 -2.76 1.74
C LEU A 47 -10.25 -1.75 2.82
N ILE A 48 -10.70 -0.55 2.42
CA ILE A 48 -11.19 0.49 3.34
C ILE A 48 -12.42 -0.03 4.10
N GLU A 49 -13.41 -0.55 3.40
CA GLU A 49 -14.64 -1.06 4.01
C GLU A 49 -14.33 -2.17 5.03
N GLN A 50 -13.46 -3.12 4.67
CA GLN A 50 -13.04 -4.18 5.59
C GLN A 50 -12.26 -3.65 6.79
N SER A 51 -11.38 -2.67 6.58
CA SER A 51 -10.62 -2.01 7.65
C SER A 51 -11.54 -1.32 8.66
N GLN A 52 -12.54 -0.58 8.17
CA GLN A 52 -13.55 0.08 9.00
C GLN A 52 -14.43 -0.92 9.75
N ARG A 53 -14.94 -1.94 9.04
CA ARG A 53 -15.81 -2.97 9.62
C ARG A 53 -15.11 -3.80 10.69
N SER A 54 -13.80 -4.03 10.53
CA SER A 54 -13.00 -4.81 11.49
C SER A 54 -12.29 -3.95 12.53
N ASN A 55 -12.34 -2.61 12.42
CA ASN A 55 -11.55 -1.68 13.21
C ASN A 55 -10.05 -2.04 13.26
N ARG A 56 -9.50 -2.48 12.12
CA ARG A 56 -8.09 -2.87 11.98
C ARG A 56 -7.38 -1.96 11.00
N LYS A 57 -6.07 -1.81 11.17
CA LYS A 57 -5.27 -0.99 10.26
C LYS A 57 -5.36 -1.54 8.84
N LEU A 58 -5.54 -0.65 7.86
CA LEU A 58 -5.66 -1.00 6.44
C LEU A 58 -4.53 -1.92 5.94
N ARG A 59 -3.30 -1.70 6.43
CA ARG A 59 -2.13 -2.55 6.14
C ARG A 59 -2.30 -3.98 6.64
N GLU A 60 -2.92 -4.20 7.79
CA GLU A 60 -3.13 -5.54 8.34
C GLU A 60 -4.18 -6.31 7.55
N VAL A 61 -5.25 -5.63 7.13
CA VAL A 61 -6.26 -6.20 6.23
C VAL A 61 -5.61 -6.58 4.89
N ALA A 62 -4.78 -5.70 4.33
CA ALA A 62 -4.05 -6.00 3.09
C ALA A 62 -3.13 -7.24 3.23
N LEU A 63 -2.41 -7.35 4.35
CA LEU A 63 -1.56 -8.52 4.63
C LEU A 63 -2.37 -9.82 4.73
N ASP A 64 -3.61 -9.79 5.21
CA ASP A 64 -4.47 -10.98 5.25
C ASP A 64 -4.81 -11.48 3.84
N HIS A 65 -5.13 -10.57 2.91
CA HIS A 65 -5.37 -10.93 1.51
C HIS A 65 -4.14 -11.53 0.84
N ILE A 66 -2.96 -10.96 1.11
CA ILE A 66 -1.69 -11.51 0.60
C ILE A 66 -1.46 -12.91 1.16
N ARG A 67 -1.56 -13.09 2.48
CA ARG A 67 -1.37 -14.39 3.13
C ARG A 67 -2.33 -15.43 2.57
N TRP A 68 -3.61 -15.08 2.45
CA TRP A 68 -4.64 -15.95 1.89
C TRP A 68 -4.31 -16.38 0.46
N ALA A 69 -3.86 -15.45 -0.40
CA ALA A 69 -3.51 -15.76 -1.78
C ALA A 69 -2.24 -16.64 -1.89
N THR A 70 -1.27 -16.46 -0.99
CA THR A 70 -0.01 -17.23 -0.99
C THR A 70 -0.12 -18.61 -0.33
N ALA A 71 -1.14 -18.85 0.48
CA ALA A 71 -1.33 -20.11 1.19
C ALA A 71 -2.07 -21.18 0.37
N ARG A 72 -2.39 -20.89 -0.90
CA ARG A 72 -3.04 -21.81 -1.85
C ARG A 72 -2.01 -22.49 -2.74
#